data_AF-A0A951H171-F1
#
_entry.id   AF-A0A951H171-F1
#
_cell.length_a   1.000
_cell.length_b   1.000
_cell.length_c   1.000
_cell.angle_alpha   90.00
_cell.angle_beta   90.00
_cell.angle_gamma   90.00
#
_symmetry.space_group_name_H-M   'P 1'
#
loop_
_entity.id
_entity.type
_entity.pdbx_description
1 polymer ?
#
loop_
_entity_poly.entity_id
_entity_poly.type
_entity_poly.pdbx_seq_one_letter_code
_entity_poly.pdbx_strand_id
1 'polypeptide(L)'
;FFFQMDSLIPREFVGYARFLLSTIEPSQSWGVPVVARPLGYQVFFKDGSEPTGLGQLVHQIARLEGHGRKFSIAVMTDGDPSMAYGIDTIQGVTASLLG
;
A
#
# COMPACT_ATOMS: atom_id res chain seq x y z
N PHE A 1 -12.02 -2.57 -3.11
CA PHE A 1 -11.37 -1.82 -4.21
C PHE A 1 -10.11 -2.55 -4.72
N PHE A 2 -8.95 -2.49 -4.05
CA PHE A 2 -7.71 -3.16 -4.52
C PHE A 2 -7.81 -4.71 -4.64
N PHE A 3 -8.63 -5.36 -3.82
CA PHE A 3 -8.84 -6.81 -3.92
C PHE A 3 -9.52 -7.24 -5.25
N GLN A 4 -10.34 -6.36 -5.82
CA GLN A 4 -11.07 -6.57 -7.07
C GLN A 4 -10.53 -5.69 -8.21
N MET A 5 -9.34 -5.11 -8.05
CA MET A 5 -8.75 -4.12 -8.96
C MET A 5 -8.87 -4.52 -10.43
N ASP A 6 -8.41 -5.72 -10.78
CA ASP A 6 -8.40 -6.18 -12.17
C ASP A 6 -9.80 -6.35 -12.78
N SER A 7 -10.83 -6.58 -11.96
CA SER A 7 -12.23 -6.70 -12.43
C SER A 7 -12.97 -5.36 -12.54
N LEU A 8 -12.45 -4.33 -11.89
CA LEU A 8 -13.04 -2.98 -11.90
C LEU A 8 -12.45 -2.07 -12.98
N ILE A 9 -11.35 -2.51 -13.61
CA ILE A 9 -10.66 -1.79 -14.68
C ILE A 9 -11.06 -2.43 -16.03
N PRO A 10 -11.39 -1.64 -17.07
CA PRO A 10 -11.59 -2.18 -18.40
C PRO A 10 -10.41 -3.06 -18.83
N ARG A 11 -10.70 -4.21 -19.44
CA ARG A 11 -9.72 -5.29 -19.63
C ARG A 11 -8.45 -4.81 -20.35
N GLU A 12 -8.60 -3.92 -21.33
CA GLU A 12 -7.53 -3.30 -22.11
C GLU A 12 -6.55 -2.46 -21.27
N PHE A 13 -6.98 -1.93 -20.12
CA PHE A 13 -6.16 -1.07 -19.26
C PHE A 13 -5.62 -1.77 -18.01
N VAL A 14 -6.02 -3.03 -17.73
CA VAL A 14 -5.56 -3.77 -16.53
C VAL A 14 -4.03 -3.83 -16.47
N GLY A 15 -3.37 -4.15 -17.59
CA GLY A 15 -1.91 -4.19 -17.64
C GLY A 15 -1.26 -2.85 -17.32
N TYR A 16 -1.79 -1.76 -17.88
CA TYR A 16 -1.28 -0.41 -17.65
C TYR A 16 -1.48 0.05 -16.20
N ALA A 17 -2.65 -0.20 -15.62
CA ALA A 17 -2.93 0.13 -14.23
C ALA A 17 -2.04 -0.66 -13.25
N ARG A 18 -1.84 -1.96 -13.51
CA ARG A 18 -0.92 -2.79 -12.74
C ARG A 18 0.50 -2.27 -12.81
N PHE A 19 0.97 -1.87 -13.99
CA PHE A 19 2.27 -1.22 -14.16
C PHE A 19 2.38 0.00 -13.24
N LEU A 20 1.50 1.00 -13.41
CA LEU A 20 1.52 2.24 -12.62
C LEU A 20 1.51 2.00 -11.10
N LEU A 21 0.67 1.09 -10.62
CA LEU A 21 0.52 0.82 -9.18
C LEU A 21 1.66 -0.05 -8.61
N SER A 22 2.44 -0.72 -9.46
CA SER A 22 3.61 -1.50 -9.05
C SER A 22 4.93 -0.73 -9.16
N THR A 23 4.95 0.35 -9.96
CA THR A 23 6.13 1.18 -10.25
C THR A 23 5.97 2.62 -9.76
N ILE A 24 5.34 2.81 -8.60
CA ILE A 24 5.32 4.11 -7.92
C ILE A 24 6.76 4.59 -7.70
N GLU A 25 6.94 5.91 -7.83
CA GLU A 25 8.24 6.59 -7.74
C GLU A 25 8.99 6.19 -6.44
N PRO A 26 10.31 5.94 -6.50
CA PRO A 26 11.07 5.39 -5.37
C PRO A 26 10.93 6.16 -4.05
N SER A 27 10.93 7.50 -4.06
CA SER A 27 10.75 8.29 -2.84
C SER A 27 9.36 8.15 -2.20
N GLN A 28 8.35 7.79 -2.99
CA GLN A 28 6.99 7.51 -2.53
C GLN A 28 6.75 6.03 -2.19
N SER A 29 7.77 5.18 -2.31
CA SER A 29 7.68 3.74 -2.11
C SER A 29 8.04 3.31 -0.68
N TRP A 30 7.35 3.86 0.32
CA TRP A 30 7.47 3.55 1.75
C TRP A 30 6.29 2.66 2.24
N GLY A 31 6.29 2.17 3.48
CA GLY A 31 5.16 1.43 4.06
C GLY A 31 5.08 -0.05 3.65
N VAL A 32 3.90 -0.50 3.21
CA VAL A 32 3.64 -1.89 2.75
C VAL A 32 4.70 -2.42 1.78
N PRO A 33 5.10 -1.73 0.69
CA PRO A 33 6.07 -2.26 -0.27
C PRO A 33 7.46 -2.54 0.34
N VAL A 34 7.89 -1.76 1.33
CA VAL A 34 9.21 -1.96 1.99
C VAL A 34 9.23 -3.28 2.77
N VAL A 35 8.11 -3.65 3.38
CA VAL A 35 7.97 -4.90 4.14
C VAL A 35 7.68 -6.08 3.22
N ALA A 36 6.74 -5.93 2.28
CA ALA A 36 6.19 -7.04 1.52
C ALA A 36 7.08 -7.49 0.34
N ARG A 37 7.78 -6.57 -0.34
CA ARG A 37 8.61 -6.92 -1.50
C ARG A 37 9.77 -7.85 -1.14
N PRO A 38 10.55 -7.63 -0.06
CA PRO A 38 11.61 -8.55 0.36
C PRO A 38 11.10 -9.97 0.66
N LEU A 39 9.81 -10.11 1.03
CA LEU A 39 9.16 -11.40 1.26
C LEU A 39 8.65 -12.06 -0.03
N GLY A 40 8.92 -11.50 -1.21
CA GLY A 40 8.57 -12.08 -2.50
C GLY A 40 7.16 -11.78 -2.99
N TYR A 41 6.46 -10.81 -2.39
CA TYR A 41 5.17 -10.35 -2.92
C TYR A 41 5.36 -9.32 -4.03
N GLN A 42 4.57 -9.44 -5.10
CA GLN A 42 4.27 -8.29 -5.95
C GLN A 42 3.28 -7.38 -5.22
N VAL A 43 3.56 -6.09 -5.24
CA VAL A 43 2.81 -5.08 -4.50
C VAL A 43 2.26 -4.04 -5.48
N PHE A 44 0.95 -3.86 -5.47
CA PHE A 44 0.24 -2.80 -6.17
C PHE A 44 -0.37 -1.89 -5.12
N PHE A 45 0.02 -0.63 -5.03
CA PHE A 45 -0.37 0.20 -3.89
C PHE A 45 -0.68 1.64 -4.28
N LYS A 46 -1.30 2.36 -3.36
CA LYS A 46 -1.35 3.81 -3.36
C LYS A 46 -1.24 4.32 -1.93
N ASP A 47 -0.39 5.32 -1.77
CA ASP A 47 -0.12 6.08 -0.57
C ASP A 47 -0.93 7.39 -0.51
N GLY A 48 -1.06 7.96 0.68
CA GLY A 48 -1.56 9.31 0.89
C GLY A 48 -1.08 9.86 2.23
N SER A 49 -0.69 11.12 2.26
CA SER A 49 -0.35 11.83 3.50
C SER A 49 -0.73 13.29 3.40
N GLU A 50 -1.32 13.84 4.47
CA GLU A 50 -1.74 15.25 4.52
C GLU A 50 -1.74 15.73 5.98
N PRO A 51 -1.28 16.96 6.27
CA PRO A 51 -1.50 17.58 7.58
C PRO A 51 -2.99 17.81 7.87
N THR A 52 -3.40 17.54 9.11
CA THR A 52 -4.78 17.78 9.58
C THR A 52 -4.78 18.60 10.87
N GLY A 53 -5.96 19.01 11.33
CA GLY A 53 -6.10 19.65 12.65
C GLY A 53 -5.77 18.73 13.83
N LEU A 54 -5.67 17.41 13.60
CA LEU A 54 -5.37 16.42 14.63
C LEU A 54 -3.90 15.98 14.63
N GLY A 55 -3.16 16.23 13.53
CA GLY A 55 -1.78 15.79 13.36
C GLY A 55 -1.47 15.51 11.89
N GLN A 56 -1.00 14.32 11.59
CA GLN A 56 -0.81 13.83 10.23
C GLN A 56 -1.80 12.73 9.91
N LEU A 57 -2.46 12.86 8.77
CA LEU A 57 -3.15 11.77 8.10
C LEU A 57 -2.11 11.01 7.27
N VAL A 58 -1.97 9.70 7.48
CA VAL A 58 -1.03 8.84 6.74
C VAL A 58 -1.72 7.53 6.41
N HIS A 59 -1.86 7.24 5.12
CA HIS A 59 -2.64 6.11 4.66
C HIS A 59 -1.91 5.36 3.57
N GLN A 60 -2.12 4.05 3.54
CA GLN A 60 -1.73 3.25 2.39
C GLN A 60 -2.68 2.08 2.19
N ILE A 61 -3.06 1.87 0.94
CA ILE A 61 -3.81 0.70 0.51
C ILE A 61 -3.00 -0.07 -0.52
N ALA A 62 -2.98 -1.38 -0.39
CA ALA A 62 -2.19 -2.24 -1.25
C ALA A 62 -2.89 -3.57 -1.55
N ARG A 63 -2.60 -4.11 -2.71
CA ARG A 63 -2.84 -5.50 -3.10
C ARG A 63 -1.50 -6.21 -3.15
N LEU A 64 -1.45 -7.37 -2.51
CA LEU A 64 -0.29 -8.25 -2.49
C LEU A 64 -0.63 -9.54 -3.22
N GLU A 65 0.25 -9.95 -4.14
CA GLU A 65 0.16 -11.20 -4.88
C GLU A 65 1.48 -11.96 -4.73
N GLY A 66 1.43 -13.19 -4.23
CA GLY A 66 2.62 -14.00 -3.98
C GLY A 66 2.28 -15.26 -3.17
N HIS A 67 3.15 -16.27 -3.20
CA HIS A 67 2.99 -17.51 -2.42
C HIS A 67 1.63 -18.22 -2.64
N GLY A 68 1.12 -18.19 -3.87
CA GLY A 68 -0.21 -18.75 -4.22
C GLY A 68 -1.39 -18.01 -3.59
N ARG A 69 -1.16 -16.85 -2.96
CA ARG A 69 -2.16 -16.06 -2.25
C ARG A 69 -2.26 -14.65 -2.84
N LYS A 70 -3.43 -14.08 -2.61
CA LYS A 70 -3.79 -12.75 -3.07
C LYS A 70 -4.74 -12.13 -2.07
N PHE A 71 -4.36 -10.98 -1.54
CA PHE A 71 -5.19 -10.23 -0.60
C PHE A 71 -4.90 -8.75 -0.74
N SER A 72 -5.65 -7.94 0.00
CA SER A 72 -5.43 -6.51 0.06
C SER A 72 -5.46 -6.05 1.50
N ILE A 73 -4.66 -5.03 1.79
CA ILE A 73 -4.55 -4.39 3.08
C ILE A 73 -4.82 -2.90 2.89
N ALA A 74 -5.53 -2.29 3.82
CA ALA A 74 -5.72 -0.85 3.89
C ALA A 74 -5.44 -0.44 5.34
N VAL A 75 -4.43 0.40 5.53
CA VAL A 75 -4.10 0.98 6.83
C VAL A 75 -4.35 2.47 6.72
N MET A 76 -5.21 2.98 7.59
CA MET A 76 -5.65 4.37 7.57
C MET A 76 -5.53 4.96 8.98
N THR A 77 -4.60 5.89 9.17
CA THR A 77 -4.39 6.62 10.43
C THR A 77 -4.52 8.14 10.24
N ASP A 78 -5.06 8.81 11.25
CA ASP A 78 -5.12 10.27 11.38
C ASP A 78 -4.77 10.64 12.82
N GLY A 79 -4.30 11.87 13.02
CA GLY A 79 -3.76 12.32 14.30
C GLY A 79 -2.38 11.75 14.61
N ASP A 80 -1.66 11.24 13.61
CA ASP A 80 -0.29 10.76 13.82
C ASP A 80 0.61 11.95 14.20
N PRO A 81 1.53 11.80 15.17
CA PRO A 81 2.42 12.88 15.60
C PRO A 81 3.42 13.29 14.50
N SER A 82 3.64 12.45 13.49
CA SER A 82 4.43 12.77 12.30
C SER A 82 4.12 11.81 11.15
N MET A 83 4.52 12.17 9.92
CA MET A 83 4.45 11.26 8.78
C MET A 83 5.23 9.97 9.04
N ALA A 84 6.43 10.08 9.63
CA ALA A 84 7.28 8.93 9.95
C ALA A 84 6.58 7.94 10.88
N TYR A 85 5.87 8.43 11.90
CA TYR A 85 5.08 7.58 12.80
C TYR A 85 3.99 6.80 12.05
N GLY A 86 3.27 7.47 11.15
CA GLY A 86 2.26 6.81 10.31
C GLY A 86 2.86 5.76 9.39
N ILE A 87 4.01 6.06 8.77
CA ILE A 87 4.77 5.09 7.96
C ILE A 87 5.16 3.87 8.79
N ASP A 88 5.70 4.07 9.99
CA ASP A 88 6.10 2.99 10.90
C ASP A 88 4.89 2.14 11.34
N THR A 89 3.74 2.78 11.57
CA THR A 89 2.48 2.07 11.86
C THR A 89 2.06 1.18 10.69
N ILE A 90 2.11 1.68 9.45
CA ILE A 90 1.80 0.91 8.25
C ILE A 90 2.76 -0.27 8.09
N GLN A 91 4.06 -0.06 8.33
CA GLN A 91 5.05 -1.13 8.28
C GLN A 91 4.81 -2.19 9.37
N GLY A 92 4.52 -1.76 10.60
CA GLY A 92 4.24 -2.66 11.72
C GLY A 92 3.01 -3.55 11.46
N VAL A 93 1.90 -2.96 11.03
CA VAL A 93 0.68 -3.71 10.67
C VAL A 93 0.95 -4.67 9.52
N THR A 94 1.71 -4.25 8.50
CA THR A 94 2.09 -5.12 7.38
C THR A 94 2.93 -6.31 7.87
N ALA A 95 3.93 -6.06 8.72
CA ALA A 95 4.78 -7.11 9.27
C ALA A 95 3.99 -8.11 10.11
N SER A 96 3.06 -7.64 10.95
CA SER A 96 2.17 -8.51 11.73
C SER A 96 1.24 -9.36 10.86
N LEU A 97 0.82 -8.87 9.69
CA LEU A 97 -0.02 -9.62 8.77
C LEU A 97 0.76 -10.69 7.98
N LEU A 98 2.03 -10.42 7.66
CA LEU A 98 2.86 -11.28 6.81
C LEU A 98 3.76 -12.24 7.58
N GLY A 99 3.86 -12.08 8.90
CA GLY A 99 4.59 -12.96 9.83
C GLY A 99 3.83 -14.22 10.19
#